data_AF-A0A918RV86-F1
#
_entry.id   AF-A0A918RV86-F1
#
_cell.length_a   1.000
_cell.length_b   1.000
_cell.length_c   1.000
_cell.angle_alpha   90.00
_cell.angle_beta   90.00
_cell.angle_gamma   90.00
#
_symmetry.space_group_name_H-M   'P 1'
#
loop_
_entity.id
_entity.type
_entity.pdbx_description
1 polymer ?
#
loop_
_entity_poly.entity_id
_entity_poly.type
_entity_poly.pdbx_seq_one_letter_code
_entity_poly.pdbx_strand_id
1 'polypeptide(L)'
;MKKSNLVLVACVLTISTSIQAAGELPVSRDKVQYSHLVDGTQKQSLKGNGASQESQVYYREVSGQELNQGVELATDADSAVVKLTALRKATSRNALPPLPLDLELYKGETQRSVADPSIQMKQTSEALRGAAPTLFKHSEVMKIPADMGRGRFKLKAKTPVQKDDRYLLYVLDHNSDIKLKVNSRKNAYAKGEKLDFNAHVTSARKVKTVGMKSVLVAPDGRRFPIKSMGQGSGIRGNWKLDIDTQRAPGELWQLEVESTVINDQQVETRRIAKVALDIHDATATVASIKTRKGHMVMGLNVQQKGRFEVRALVAGTARDGSLKPISLTYYADWLERGLQTVSFPIDKALFKESGLSAPYVVQSVQLLDQSRMAALDAREGKWLVD
;
A
#
# COMPACT_ATOMS: atom_id res chain seq x y z
N MET A 1 60.50 43.28 -0.63
CA MET A 1 59.24 43.94 -0.19
C MET A 1 58.15 43.69 -1.22
N LYS A 2 57.28 42.71 -0.99
CA LYS A 2 56.00 42.56 -1.70
C LYS A 2 54.97 42.08 -0.68
N LYS A 3 53.88 42.84 -0.60
CA LYS A 3 52.87 42.82 0.45
C LYS A 3 51.97 41.59 0.33
N SER A 4 51.65 40.99 1.48
CA SER A 4 50.51 40.09 1.68
C SER A 4 49.22 40.76 1.20
N ASN A 5 48.39 40.01 0.47
CA ASN A 5 46.95 40.23 0.41
C ASN A 5 46.26 38.91 0.74
N LEU A 6 45.82 38.83 1.99
CA LEU A 6 44.98 37.79 2.54
C LEU A 6 43.54 38.07 2.04
N VAL A 7 43.06 37.31 1.06
CA VAL A 7 41.65 37.37 0.65
C VAL A 7 40.88 36.37 1.50
N LEU A 8 40.17 36.88 2.49
CA LEU A 8 39.21 36.15 3.30
C LEU A 8 37.95 35.90 2.45
N VAL A 9 37.83 34.71 1.87
CA VAL A 9 36.57 34.28 1.23
C VAL A 9 35.61 33.88 2.33
N ALA A 10 34.71 34.80 2.71
CA ALA A 10 33.58 34.52 3.57
C ALA A 10 32.59 33.62 2.83
N CYS A 11 32.67 32.32 3.06
CA CYS A 11 31.65 31.36 2.65
C CYS A 11 30.43 31.57 3.56
N VAL A 12 29.46 32.36 3.09
CA VAL A 12 28.14 32.43 3.73
C VAL A 12 27.40 31.14 3.40
N LEU A 13 27.55 30.14 4.27
CA LEU A 13 26.63 28.99 4.32
C LEU A 13 25.30 29.48 4.90
N THR A 14 24.39 29.94 4.06
CA THR A 14 22.98 29.98 4.43
C THR A 14 22.46 28.55 4.46
N ILE A 15 22.47 27.95 5.66
CA ILE A 15 21.65 26.79 5.96
C ILE A 15 20.22 27.30 6.03
N SER A 16 19.52 27.27 4.90
CA SER A 16 18.06 27.41 4.90
C SER A 16 17.48 26.12 5.46
N THR A 17 17.31 26.06 6.77
CA THR A 17 16.34 25.14 7.38
C THR A 17 14.94 25.63 7.00
N SER A 18 14.46 25.26 5.81
CA SER A 18 13.03 25.26 5.58
C SER A 18 12.43 24.10 6.36
N ILE A 19 11.80 24.43 7.48
CA ILE A 19 10.74 23.63 8.05
C ILE A 19 9.72 23.45 6.91
N GLN A 20 9.73 22.30 6.25
CA GLN A 20 8.71 21.96 5.28
C GLN A 20 7.41 21.81 6.08
N ALA A 21 6.60 22.87 6.11
CA ALA A 21 5.18 22.71 6.38
C ALA A 21 4.68 21.62 5.42
N ALA A 22 3.85 20.69 5.90
CA ALA A 22 3.15 19.71 5.06
C ALA A 22 2.51 20.48 3.90
N GLY A 23 3.09 20.40 2.71
CA GLY A 23 2.97 21.49 1.73
C GLY A 23 3.20 20.97 0.33
N GLU A 24 2.23 21.30 -0.53
CA GLU A 24 2.09 21.02 -1.95
C GLU A 24 3.42 20.86 -2.73
N LEU A 25 3.47 19.91 -3.67
CA LEU A 25 4.57 19.81 -4.62
C LEU A 25 4.70 21.11 -5.44
N PRO A 26 5.93 21.50 -5.84
CA PRO A 26 6.11 22.56 -6.84
C PRO A 26 5.57 22.07 -8.18
N VAL A 27 4.33 22.43 -8.48
CA VAL A 27 3.61 22.02 -9.69
C VAL A 27 3.46 23.19 -10.65
N SER A 28 3.44 22.91 -11.96
CA SER A 28 3.17 23.93 -12.99
C SER A 28 1.82 24.62 -12.73
N ARG A 29 1.72 25.88 -13.12
CA ARG A 29 0.45 26.62 -13.11
C ARG A 29 -0.20 26.69 -14.48
N ASP A 30 0.41 26.09 -15.49
CA ASP A 30 -0.06 26.15 -16.86
C ASP A 30 -1.32 25.31 -17.02
N LYS A 31 -2.26 25.86 -17.79
CA LYS A 31 -3.39 25.11 -18.28
C LYS A 31 -2.92 24.17 -19.37
N VAL A 32 -3.12 22.87 -19.16
CA VAL A 32 -2.71 21.82 -20.10
C VAL A 32 -3.91 20.94 -20.41
N GLN A 33 -4.02 20.56 -21.67
CA GLN A 33 -5.00 19.59 -22.14
C GLN A 33 -4.35 18.66 -23.17
N TYR A 34 -4.69 17.38 -23.10
CA TYR A 34 -4.41 16.42 -24.17
C TYR A 34 -5.43 15.28 -24.17
N SER A 35 -5.60 14.66 -25.32
CA SER A 35 -6.48 13.49 -25.51
C SER A 35 -5.74 12.45 -26.32
N HIS A 36 -5.99 11.16 -26.05
CA HIS A 36 -5.45 10.07 -26.85
C HIS A 36 -6.48 8.94 -26.98
N LEU A 37 -6.36 8.16 -28.06
CA LEU A 37 -7.16 6.95 -28.24
C LEU A 37 -6.85 5.92 -27.17
N VAL A 38 -7.86 5.19 -26.73
CA VAL A 38 -7.70 4.03 -25.85
C VAL A 38 -8.20 2.76 -26.54
N ASP A 39 -7.66 1.62 -26.12
CA ASP A 39 -8.08 0.32 -26.64
C ASP A 39 -9.54 0.03 -26.25
N GLY A 40 -10.43 0.07 -27.24
CA GLY A 40 -11.86 -0.20 -27.08
C GLY A 40 -12.20 -1.66 -26.74
N THR A 41 -11.24 -2.58 -26.83
CA THR A 41 -11.43 -3.98 -26.41
C THR A 41 -11.25 -4.17 -24.90
N GLN A 42 -10.53 -3.25 -24.24
CA GLN A 42 -10.29 -3.31 -22.81
C GLN A 42 -11.34 -2.54 -22.01
N LYS A 43 -11.74 -3.10 -20.87
CA LYS A 43 -12.60 -2.40 -19.92
C LYS A 43 -11.79 -1.30 -19.23
N GLN A 44 -12.00 -0.07 -19.65
CA GLN A 44 -11.45 1.12 -19.01
C GLN A 44 -12.38 1.61 -17.89
N SER A 45 -11.82 1.98 -16.73
CA SER A 45 -12.56 2.67 -15.67
C SER A 45 -11.67 3.66 -14.96
N LEU A 46 -12.17 4.88 -14.76
CA LEU A 46 -11.50 5.91 -13.97
C LEU A 46 -11.84 5.84 -12.48
N LYS A 47 -12.78 4.97 -12.11
CA LYS A 47 -13.15 4.76 -10.72
C LYS A 47 -12.12 3.84 -10.07
N GLY A 48 -11.60 4.25 -8.91
CA GLY A 48 -10.74 3.41 -8.10
C GLY A 48 -11.44 2.08 -7.76
N ASN A 49 -10.76 0.97 -8.02
CA ASN A 49 -11.18 -0.32 -7.51
C ASN A 49 -10.95 -0.35 -5.99
N GLY A 50 -11.80 -1.05 -5.25
CA GLY A 50 -11.48 -1.38 -3.85
C GLY A 50 -10.13 -2.10 -3.79
N ALA A 51 -9.42 -1.97 -2.67
CA ALA A 51 -8.16 -2.68 -2.49
C ALA A 51 -8.39 -4.01 -1.76
N SER A 52 -7.78 -5.08 -2.27
CA SER A 52 -7.88 -6.44 -1.71
C SER A 52 -6.48 -6.99 -1.50
N GLN A 53 -6.27 -7.65 -0.37
CA GLN A 53 -5.08 -8.48 -0.15
C GLN A 53 -5.44 -9.79 0.52
N GLU A 54 -4.68 -10.82 0.18
CA GLU A 54 -4.68 -12.15 0.78
C GLU A 54 -3.29 -12.45 1.34
N SER A 55 -3.24 -13.09 2.52
CA SER A 55 -1.97 -13.35 3.20
C SER A 55 -1.92 -14.71 3.88
N GLN A 56 -0.78 -15.37 3.72
CA GLN A 56 -0.33 -16.57 4.45
C GLN A 56 0.84 -16.25 5.39
N VAL A 57 1.04 -14.96 5.67
CA VAL A 57 2.21 -14.45 6.38
C VAL A 57 1.82 -14.07 7.79
N TYR A 58 2.73 -14.22 8.74
CA TYR A 58 2.72 -13.42 9.96
C TYR A 58 4.14 -12.99 10.29
N TYR A 59 4.25 -11.99 11.15
CA TYR A 59 5.53 -11.57 11.67
C TYR A 59 5.34 -11.01 13.07
N ARG A 60 6.41 -11.03 13.85
CA ARG A 60 6.46 -10.38 15.16
C ARG A 60 7.87 -9.93 15.47
N GLU A 61 7.96 -8.86 16.26
CA GLU A 61 9.20 -8.52 16.91
C GLU A 61 9.50 -9.54 18.02
N VAL A 62 10.78 -9.91 18.15
CA VAL A 62 11.29 -10.80 19.19
C VAL A 62 12.58 -10.21 19.76
N SER A 63 12.74 -10.35 21.07
CA SER A 63 13.94 -9.96 21.80
C SER A 63 15.03 -11.02 21.69
N GLY A 64 16.28 -10.64 21.95
CA GLY A 64 17.37 -11.59 22.11
C GLY A 64 17.16 -12.53 23.29
N GLN A 65 16.48 -12.08 24.35
CA GLN A 65 16.08 -12.97 25.45
C GLN A 65 15.13 -14.08 24.97
N GLU A 66 14.10 -13.75 24.20
CA GLU A 66 13.18 -14.74 23.63
C GLU A 66 13.92 -15.68 22.67
N LEU A 67 14.84 -15.16 21.87
CA LEU A 67 15.65 -15.98 20.95
C LEU A 67 16.59 -16.95 21.69
N ASN A 68 17.15 -16.54 22.82
CA ASN A 68 17.97 -17.40 23.68
C ASN A 68 17.13 -18.50 24.36
N GLN A 69 15.90 -18.17 24.76
CA GLN A 69 14.95 -19.14 25.34
C GLN A 69 14.34 -20.06 24.27
N GLY A 70 14.33 -19.58 23.04
CA GLY A 70 13.78 -20.16 21.83
C GLY A 70 12.34 -19.69 21.57
N VAL A 71 12.16 -19.03 20.44
CA VAL A 71 10.92 -18.41 19.98
C VAL A 71 10.03 -19.45 19.32
N GLU A 72 8.78 -19.55 19.74
CA GLU A 72 7.81 -20.41 19.08
C GLU A 72 7.42 -19.86 17.70
N LEU A 73 7.29 -20.75 16.71
CA LEU A 73 6.67 -20.44 15.43
C LEU A 73 5.70 -21.55 15.05
N ALA A 74 4.54 -21.17 14.53
CA ALA A 74 3.50 -22.07 14.10
C ALA A 74 3.37 -22.04 12.57
N THR A 75 3.27 -23.23 11.97
CA THR A 75 2.96 -23.39 10.54
C THR A 75 1.82 -24.38 10.37
N ASP A 76 1.01 -24.14 9.34
CA ASP A 76 -0.12 -24.97 8.97
C ASP A 76 0.15 -25.84 7.74
N ALA A 77 1.23 -25.56 7.00
CA ALA A 77 1.78 -26.44 5.98
C ALA A 77 3.27 -26.72 6.21
N ASP A 78 3.79 -27.63 5.40
CA ASP A 78 5.21 -27.93 5.33
C ASP A 78 5.96 -26.79 4.62
N SER A 79 7.30 -26.86 4.62
CA SER A 79 8.10 -26.01 3.73
C SER A 79 7.98 -24.49 3.96
N ALA A 80 7.53 -24.05 5.13
CA ALA A 80 7.41 -22.62 5.44
C ALA A 80 8.76 -21.91 5.38
N VAL A 81 8.75 -20.66 4.92
CA VAL A 81 9.94 -19.81 4.84
C VAL A 81 9.96 -18.87 6.04
N VAL A 82 11.05 -18.89 6.79
CA VAL A 82 11.28 -18.04 7.95
C VAL A 82 12.39 -17.07 7.62
N LYS A 83 12.19 -15.79 7.93
CA LYS A 83 13.20 -14.75 7.83
C LYS A 83 13.38 -14.09 9.18
N LEU A 84 14.63 -14.06 9.66
CA LEU A 84 15.01 -13.28 10.83
C LEU A 84 15.76 -12.04 10.36
N THR A 85 15.40 -10.87 10.85
CA THR A 85 16.07 -9.59 10.49
C THR A 85 16.42 -8.83 11.75
N ALA A 86 17.68 -8.40 11.89
CA ALA A 86 18.10 -7.55 12.99
C ALA A 86 17.45 -6.16 12.89
N LEU A 87 16.90 -5.67 14.00
CA LEU A 87 16.30 -4.35 14.10
C LEU A 87 17.18 -3.43 14.95
N ARG A 88 17.16 -2.12 14.64
CA ARG A 88 17.90 -1.14 15.44
C ARG A 88 17.41 -1.14 16.89
N LYS A 89 18.33 -1.00 17.83
CA LYS A 89 17.99 -0.84 19.25
C LYS A 89 17.17 0.44 19.42
N ALA A 90 16.15 0.39 20.28
CA ALA A 90 15.34 1.58 20.58
C ALA A 90 16.21 2.72 21.18
N THR A 91 17.25 2.34 21.92
CA THR A 91 18.17 3.24 22.63
C THR A 91 19.34 3.75 21.77
N SER A 92 19.57 3.18 20.59
CA SER A 92 20.68 3.57 19.71
C SER A 92 20.25 3.60 18.25
N ARG A 93 20.26 4.78 17.65
CA ARG A 93 19.88 4.99 16.25
C ARG A 93 20.87 4.39 15.24
N ASN A 94 22.08 4.03 15.66
CA ASN A 94 23.16 3.63 14.75
C ASN A 94 23.63 2.18 14.90
N ALA A 95 23.27 1.48 15.98
CA ALA A 95 23.71 0.10 16.21
C ALA A 95 22.62 -0.91 15.85
N LEU A 96 22.88 -1.73 14.82
CA LEU A 96 22.17 -2.99 14.59
C LEU A 96 22.83 -4.09 15.41
N PRO A 97 22.06 -4.99 16.04
CA PRO A 97 22.64 -6.17 16.66
C PRO A 97 23.24 -7.10 15.60
N PRO A 98 24.25 -7.92 15.97
CA PRO A 98 24.73 -8.98 15.09
C PRO A 98 23.59 -9.97 14.81
N LEU A 99 23.53 -10.49 13.59
CA LEU A 99 22.59 -11.54 13.26
C LEU A 99 23.15 -12.89 13.72
N PRO A 100 22.45 -13.67 14.56
CA PRO A 100 22.91 -15.00 14.95
C PRO A 100 22.86 -15.93 13.75
N LEU A 101 24.01 -16.53 13.42
CA LEU A 101 24.15 -17.46 12.28
C LEU A 101 24.04 -18.92 12.71
N ASP A 102 24.19 -19.19 14.00
CA ASP A 102 24.13 -20.51 14.63
C ASP A 102 22.76 -20.75 15.25
N LEU A 103 21.71 -20.54 14.46
CA LEU A 103 20.34 -20.82 14.87
C LEU A 103 20.05 -22.33 14.83
N GLU A 104 19.20 -22.77 15.74
CA GLU A 104 18.71 -24.15 15.86
C GLU A 104 17.19 -24.15 15.80
N LEU A 105 16.64 -25.00 14.94
CA LEU A 105 15.21 -25.23 14.77
C LEU A 105 14.83 -26.54 15.44
N TYR A 106 13.82 -26.49 16.30
CA TYR A 106 13.31 -27.63 17.03
C TYR A 106 11.86 -27.94 16.66
N LYS A 107 11.53 -29.22 16.59
CA LYS A 107 10.16 -29.74 16.57
C LYS A 107 10.07 -30.95 17.49
N GLY A 108 9.50 -30.75 18.69
CA GLY A 108 9.60 -31.77 19.75
C GLY A 108 11.07 -32.04 20.09
N GLU A 109 11.48 -33.30 20.01
CA GLU A 109 12.86 -33.73 20.26
C GLU A 109 13.78 -33.58 19.03
N THR A 110 13.20 -33.39 17.84
CA THR A 110 13.98 -33.22 16.60
C THR A 110 14.62 -31.85 16.57
N GLN A 111 15.94 -31.80 16.49
CA GLN A 111 16.76 -30.59 16.35
C GLN A 111 17.47 -30.57 15.00
N ARG A 112 17.49 -29.42 14.33
CA ARG A 112 18.35 -29.17 13.17
C ARG A 112 19.01 -27.81 13.24
N SER A 113 20.28 -27.73 12.82
CA SER A 113 20.96 -26.45 12.65
C SER A 113 20.40 -25.74 11.42
N VAL A 114 20.14 -24.44 11.53
CA VAL A 114 19.74 -23.61 10.37
C VAL A 114 20.85 -23.51 9.33
N ALA A 115 22.10 -23.80 9.71
CA ALA A 115 23.24 -23.91 8.79
C ALA A 115 23.24 -25.21 7.94
N ASP A 116 22.33 -26.14 8.23
CA ASP A 116 22.14 -27.37 7.43
C ASP A 116 21.72 -27.00 5.99
N PRO A 117 22.38 -27.53 4.94
CA PRO A 117 22.02 -27.25 3.55
C PRO A 117 20.56 -27.55 3.18
N SER A 118 19.88 -28.45 3.89
CA SER A 118 18.46 -28.75 3.71
C SER A 118 17.53 -27.65 4.22
N ILE A 119 18.02 -26.79 5.13
CA ILE A 119 17.30 -25.65 5.72
C ILE A 119 17.71 -24.36 5.04
N GLN A 120 19.01 -24.22 4.82
CA GLN A 120 19.62 -22.97 4.46
C GLN A 120 19.38 -22.67 2.98
N MET A 121 18.63 -21.61 2.70
CA MET A 121 18.44 -21.12 1.34
C MET A 121 19.64 -20.28 0.91
N LYS A 122 20.88 -20.81 1.02
CA LYS A 122 22.14 -20.04 0.82
C LYS A 122 22.14 -19.26 -0.49
N GLN A 123 21.80 -19.92 -1.60
CA GLN A 123 21.74 -19.28 -2.92
C GLN A 123 20.71 -18.14 -2.97
N THR A 124 19.56 -18.29 -2.31
CA THR A 124 18.54 -17.24 -2.22
C THR A 124 19.00 -16.10 -1.31
N SER A 125 19.60 -16.39 -0.17
CA SER A 125 20.13 -15.39 0.76
C SER A 125 21.28 -14.59 0.13
N GLU A 126 22.18 -15.24 -0.61
CA GLU A 126 23.26 -14.59 -1.36
C GLU A 126 22.72 -13.77 -2.53
N ALA A 127 21.78 -14.30 -3.31
CA ALA A 127 21.14 -13.56 -4.40
C ALA A 127 20.37 -12.33 -3.89
N LEU A 128 19.62 -12.46 -2.78
CA LEU A 128 18.92 -11.34 -2.15
C LEU A 128 19.89 -10.29 -1.62
N ARG A 129 20.97 -10.71 -0.94
CA ARG A 129 22.02 -9.80 -0.47
C ARG A 129 22.77 -9.13 -1.62
N GLY A 130 22.98 -9.82 -2.74
CA GLY A 130 23.58 -9.24 -3.94
C GLY A 130 22.66 -8.24 -4.63
N ALA A 131 21.37 -8.56 -4.76
CA ALA A 131 20.39 -7.73 -5.46
C ALA A 131 19.97 -6.48 -4.67
N ALA A 132 19.85 -6.59 -3.34
CA ALA A 132 19.50 -5.46 -2.48
C ALA A 132 20.25 -5.55 -1.13
N PRO A 133 21.57 -5.29 -1.13
CA PRO A 133 22.41 -5.42 0.07
C PRO A 133 21.93 -4.54 1.22
N THR A 134 21.40 -3.36 0.93
CA THR A 134 20.85 -2.45 1.95
C THR A 134 19.65 -3.03 2.69
N LEU A 135 18.86 -3.90 2.06
CA LEU A 135 17.65 -4.48 2.64
C LEU A 135 17.91 -5.83 3.33
N PHE A 136 18.86 -6.62 2.81
CA PHE A 136 19.03 -8.01 3.22
C PHE A 136 20.35 -8.33 3.92
N LYS A 137 21.29 -7.38 4.03
CA LYS A 137 22.59 -7.58 4.71
C LYS A 137 22.44 -8.04 6.17
N HIS A 138 21.33 -7.67 6.81
CA HIS A 138 21.06 -7.98 8.21
C HIS A 138 19.89 -8.95 8.38
N SER A 139 19.70 -9.83 7.39
CA SER A 139 18.66 -10.84 7.36
C SER A 139 19.20 -12.22 7.05
N GLU A 140 18.60 -13.24 7.66
CA GLU A 140 18.82 -14.65 7.34
C GLU A 140 17.48 -15.24 6.95
N VAL A 141 17.47 -15.98 5.84
CA VAL A 141 16.29 -16.66 5.30
C VAL A 141 16.53 -18.16 5.36
N MET A 142 15.57 -18.89 5.90
CA MET A 142 15.60 -20.34 6.07
C MET A 142 14.27 -20.94 5.64
N LYS A 143 14.32 -22.15 5.10
CA LYS A 143 13.13 -22.93 4.76
C LYS A 143 13.04 -24.11 5.72
N ILE A 144 11.88 -24.30 6.35
CA ILE A 144 11.65 -25.48 7.17
C ILE A 144 11.66 -26.71 6.25
N PRO A 145 12.46 -27.75 6.52
CA PRO A 145 12.52 -28.95 5.69
C PRO A 145 11.16 -29.65 5.67
N ALA A 146 10.78 -30.18 4.50
CA ALA A 146 9.48 -30.82 4.32
C ALA A 146 9.28 -32.03 5.26
N ASP A 147 10.36 -32.75 5.58
CA ASP A 147 10.34 -33.89 6.50
C ASP A 147 10.16 -33.49 7.97
N MET A 148 10.40 -32.22 8.33
CA MET A 148 9.96 -31.68 9.62
C MET A 148 8.46 -31.33 9.61
N GLY A 149 7.77 -31.37 8.46
CA GLY A 149 6.31 -31.23 8.33
C GLY A 149 5.74 -29.88 8.77
N ARG A 150 4.51 -29.89 9.29
CA ARG A 150 3.79 -28.70 9.82
C ARG A 150 3.65 -28.74 11.35
N GLY A 151 3.29 -27.62 11.97
CA GLY A 151 2.91 -27.53 13.38
C GLY A 151 3.70 -26.49 14.18
N ARG A 152 3.94 -26.78 15.47
CA ARG A 152 4.73 -25.92 16.37
C ARG A 152 6.22 -26.24 16.24
N PHE A 153 7.01 -25.19 16.10
CA PHE A 153 8.46 -25.23 16.07
C PHE A 153 9.02 -24.22 17.07
N LYS A 154 10.30 -24.38 17.41
CA LYS A 154 11.03 -23.43 18.25
C LYS A 154 12.33 -23.04 17.55
N LEU A 155 12.56 -21.75 17.36
CA LEU A 155 13.80 -21.20 16.80
C LEU A 155 14.64 -20.61 17.93
N LYS A 156 15.85 -21.12 18.13
CA LYS A 156 16.72 -20.74 19.24
C LYS A 156 18.12 -20.36 18.74
N ALA A 157 18.76 -19.36 19.36
CA ALA A 157 20.18 -19.12 19.15
C ALA A 157 21.02 -20.11 19.96
N LYS A 158 21.97 -20.80 19.31
CA LYS A 158 22.90 -21.71 19.99
C LYS A 158 23.87 -20.92 20.86
N THR A 159 24.51 -19.90 20.29
CA THR A 159 25.28 -18.90 21.04
C THR A 159 24.33 -17.81 21.53
N PRO A 160 24.27 -17.54 22.85
CA PRO A 160 23.39 -16.50 23.38
C PRO A 160 23.68 -15.12 22.78
N VAL A 161 22.62 -14.45 22.34
CA VAL A 161 22.65 -13.03 21.91
C VAL A 161 22.33 -12.10 23.09
N GLN A 162 22.57 -10.79 22.94
CA GLN A 162 22.26 -9.85 24.02
C GLN A 162 20.74 -9.77 24.25
N LYS A 163 20.32 -9.74 25.51
CA LYS A 163 18.90 -9.85 25.87
C LYS A 163 18.04 -8.73 25.29
N ASP A 164 18.61 -7.54 25.15
CA ASP A 164 17.97 -6.31 24.66
C ASP A 164 18.07 -6.15 23.12
N ASP A 165 18.73 -7.07 22.42
CA ASP A 165 18.72 -7.09 20.96
C ASP A 165 17.30 -7.32 20.43
N ARG A 166 17.00 -6.74 19.27
CA ARG A 166 15.67 -6.79 18.65
C ARG A 166 15.76 -7.41 17.27
N TYR A 167 14.83 -8.29 16.98
CA TYR A 167 14.74 -8.96 15.69
C TYR A 167 13.29 -8.97 15.19
N LEU A 168 13.10 -8.92 13.87
CA LEU A 168 11.84 -9.21 13.22
C LEU A 168 11.85 -10.65 12.75
N LEU A 169 11.00 -11.49 13.34
CA LEU A 169 10.72 -12.83 12.85
C LEU A 169 9.54 -12.75 11.88
N TYR A 170 9.78 -13.11 10.62
CA TYR A 170 8.79 -13.15 9.56
C TYR A 170 8.61 -14.60 9.11
N VAL A 171 7.38 -15.05 8.98
CA VAL A 171 7.05 -16.42 8.56
C VAL A 171 6.07 -16.36 7.38
N LEU A 172 6.47 -16.96 6.27
CA LEU A 172 5.64 -17.19 5.09
C LEU A 172 5.29 -18.67 5.02
N ASP A 173 4.03 -18.98 5.26
CA ASP A 173 3.48 -20.33 5.22
C ASP A 173 2.87 -20.61 3.84
N HIS A 174 3.72 -20.53 2.80
CA HIS A 174 3.30 -20.48 1.38
C HIS A 174 2.37 -21.62 0.95
N ASN A 175 2.52 -22.81 1.55
CA ASN A 175 1.75 -24.00 1.19
C ASN A 175 0.46 -24.13 2.01
N SER A 176 0.19 -23.24 2.98
CA SER A 176 -1.01 -23.32 3.82
C SER A 176 -2.26 -22.89 3.06
N ASP A 177 -3.33 -23.66 3.18
CA ASP A 177 -4.64 -23.25 2.68
C ASP A 177 -5.32 -22.18 3.56
N ILE A 178 -4.80 -21.94 4.78
CA ILE A 178 -5.27 -20.90 5.68
C ILE A 178 -4.76 -19.55 5.23
N LYS A 179 -5.69 -18.71 4.76
CA LYS A 179 -5.42 -17.37 4.23
C LYS A 179 -6.26 -16.34 4.95
N LEU A 180 -5.68 -15.17 5.22
CA LEU A 180 -6.42 -13.98 5.66
C LEU A 180 -6.65 -13.08 4.46
N LYS A 181 -7.92 -12.86 4.11
CA LYS A 181 -8.31 -11.93 3.05
C LYS A 181 -8.91 -10.67 3.64
N VAL A 182 -8.36 -9.52 3.27
CA VAL A 182 -8.83 -8.18 3.64
C VAL A 182 -9.26 -7.44 2.39
N ASN A 183 -10.45 -6.87 2.42
CA ASN A 183 -10.98 -6.06 1.32
C ASN A 183 -11.44 -4.72 1.88
N SER A 184 -11.09 -3.66 1.18
CA SER A 184 -11.60 -2.31 1.39
C SER A 184 -12.48 -1.94 0.21
N ARG A 185 -13.54 -1.16 0.45
CA ARG A 185 -14.48 -0.79 -0.61
C ARG A 185 -13.86 0.17 -1.63
N LYS A 186 -13.00 1.07 -1.16
CA LYS A 186 -12.18 1.99 -1.95
C LYS A 186 -10.71 1.82 -1.58
N ASN A 187 -9.83 2.23 -2.47
CA ASN A 187 -8.40 2.36 -2.22
C ASN A 187 -7.97 3.79 -1.85
N ALA A 188 -8.86 4.77 -2.01
CA ALA A 188 -8.65 6.18 -1.66
C ALA A 188 -9.83 6.71 -0.83
N TYR A 189 -9.55 7.47 0.23
CA TYR A 189 -10.56 8.05 1.12
C TYR A 189 -10.21 9.49 1.47
N ALA A 190 -11.21 10.37 1.44
CA ALA A 190 -11.04 11.72 1.95
C ALA A 190 -11.27 11.80 3.46
N LYS A 191 -10.67 12.79 4.12
CA LYS A 191 -10.93 13.13 5.53
C LYS A 191 -12.43 13.26 5.79
N GLY A 192 -12.90 12.64 6.88
CA GLY A 192 -14.32 12.61 7.25
C GLY A 192 -15.13 11.49 6.59
N GLU A 193 -14.62 10.83 5.55
CA GLU A 193 -15.25 9.62 5.01
C GLU A 193 -15.17 8.45 5.99
N LYS A 194 -15.93 7.39 5.69
CA LYS A 194 -15.89 6.14 6.44
C LYS A 194 -15.01 5.14 5.71
N LEU A 195 -14.00 4.63 6.40
CA LEU A 195 -13.24 3.46 6.00
C LEU A 195 -14.11 2.22 6.21
N ASP A 196 -14.59 1.65 5.10
CA ASP A 196 -15.36 0.42 5.04
C ASP A 196 -14.47 -0.73 4.58
N PHE A 197 -14.32 -1.75 5.43
CA PHE A 197 -13.58 -2.96 5.10
C PHE A 197 -14.19 -4.21 5.72
N ASN A 198 -13.85 -5.36 5.11
CA ASN A 198 -14.13 -6.67 5.66
C ASN A 198 -12.87 -7.53 5.60
N ALA A 199 -12.67 -8.33 6.65
CA ALA A 199 -11.60 -9.32 6.69
C ALA A 199 -12.19 -10.67 7.10
N HIS A 200 -11.68 -11.75 6.51
CA HIS A 200 -12.11 -13.10 6.83
C HIS A 200 -10.99 -14.10 6.58
N VAL A 201 -11.00 -15.18 7.35
CA VAL A 201 -10.12 -16.33 7.10
C VAL A 201 -10.81 -17.26 6.11
N THR A 202 -10.06 -17.71 5.11
CA THR A 202 -10.42 -18.79 4.19
C THR A 202 -9.52 -19.99 4.44
N SER A 203 -10.07 -21.20 4.34
CA SER A 203 -9.36 -22.47 4.44
C SER A 203 -10.22 -23.58 3.82
N ALA A 204 -9.59 -24.57 3.20
CA ALA A 204 -10.22 -25.81 2.76
C ALA A 204 -10.43 -26.79 3.93
N ARG A 205 -9.56 -26.72 4.95
CA ARG A 205 -9.68 -27.48 6.20
C ARG A 205 -10.53 -26.75 7.24
N LYS A 206 -10.96 -27.49 8.27
CA LYS A 206 -11.71 -26.90 9.39
C LYS A 206 -10.77 -26.06 10.26
N VAL A 207 -11.07 -24.78 10.39
CA VAL A 207 -10.35 -23.84 11.26
C VAL A 207 -11.32 -23.07 12.15
N LYS A 208 -10.87 -22.74 13.36
CA LYS A 208 -11.61 -21.87 14.28
C LYS A 208 -10.90 -20.53 14.37
N THR A 209 -11.57 -19.45 13.96
CA THR A 209 -11.08 -18.09 14.22
C THR A 209 -11.31 -17.77 15.70
N VAL A 210 -10.24 -17.42 16.43
CA VAL A 210 -10.32 -17.09 17.86
C VAL A 210 -10.15 -15.60 18.12
N GLY A 211 -9.54 -14.86 17.20
CA GLY A 211 -9.41 -13.42 17.32
C GLY A 211 -9.04 -12.76 16.00
N MET A 212 -9.51 -11.53 15.83
CA MET A 212 -9.07 -10.64 14.75
C MET A 212 -8.95 -9.22 15.29
N LYS A 213 -7.89 -8.53 14.87
CA LYS A 213 -7.62 -7.13 15.21
C LYS A 213 -7.29 -6.36 13.95
N SER A 214 -7.76 -5.11 13.89
CA SER A 214 -7.51 -4.21 12.77
C SER A 214 -6.93 -2.89 13.28
N VAL A 215 -5.95 -2.39 12.55
CA VAL A 215 -5.22 -1.16 12.87
C VAL A 215 -5.00 -0.41 11.57
N LEU A 216 -5.29 0.89 11.57
CA LEU A 216 -4.81 1.78 10.51
C LEU A 216 -3.44 2.32 10.91
N VAL A 217 -2.46 2.18 10.04
CA VAL A 217 -1.07 2.62 10.26
C VAL A 217 -0.79 3.79 9.32
N ALA A 218 -0.36 4.90 9.91
CA ALA A 218 0.06 6.09 9.18
C ALA A 218 1.43 5.90 8.51
N PRO A 219 1.75 6.71 7.48
CA PRO A 219 3.07 6.73 6.86
C PRO A 219 4.22 6.93 7.85
N ASP A 220 3.98 7.72 8.91
CA ASP A 220 4.94 7.99 9.97
C ASP A 220 4.98 6.93 11.10
N GLY A 221 4.21 5.85 10.95
CA GLY A 221 4.19 4.73 11.89
C GLY A 221 3.21 4.88 13.06
N ARG A 222 2.48 5.99 13.19
CA ARG A 222 1.37 6.09 14.15
C ARG A 222 0.32 5.01 13.86
N ARG A 223 -0.28 4.47 14.91
CA ARG A 223 -1.22 3.33 14.83
C ARG A 223 -2.55 3.70 15.46
N PHE A 224 -3.64 3.47 14.72
CA PHE A 224 -5.01 3.76 15.13
C PHE A 224 -5.81 2.44 15.17
N PRO A 225 -6.06 1.86 16.36
CA PRO A 225 -6.89 0.67 16.48
C PRO A 225 -8.31 0.93 15.98
N ILE A 226 -8.84 0.05 15.13
CA ILE A 226 -10.19 0.19 14.59
C ILE A 226 -11.14 -0.77 15.31
N LYS A 227 -12.21 -0.20 15.89
CA LYS A 227 -13.32 -1.01 16.41
C LYS A 227 -14.02 -1.71 15.24
N SER A 228 -14.06 -3.04 15.28
CA SER A 228 -14.66 -3.88 14.24
C SER A 228 -15.68 -4.82 14.86
N MET A 229 -16.72 -5.16 14.10
CA MET A 229 -17.75 -6.11 14.52
C MET A 229 -17.44 -7.49 13.95
N GLY A 230 -17.64 -8.55 14.73
CA GLY A 230 -17.53 -9.92 14.26
C GLY A 230 -18.59 -10.24 13.19
N GLN A 231 -18.20 -11.00 12.17
CA GLN A 231 -19.06 -11.46 11.09
C GLN A 231 -18.63 -12.88 10.67
N GLY A 232 -19.19 -13.91 11.32
CA GLY A 232 -18.82 -15.31 11.05
C GLY A 232 -17.34 -15.58 11.39
N SER A 233 -16.57 -16.09 10.42
CA SER A 233 -15.10 -16.28 10.52
C SER A 233 -14.28 -15.01 10.27
N GLY A 234 -14.92 -13.84 10.34
CA GLY A 234 -14.34 -12.57 9.94
C GLY A 234 -14.76 -11.39 10.80
N ILE A 235 -14.35 -10.21 10.37
CA ILE A 235 -14.74 -8.92 10.93
C ILE A 235 -15.16 -7.95 9.82
N ARG A 236 -16.01 -7.00 10.20
CA ARG A 236 -16.34 -5.82 9.39
C ARG A 236 -15.99 -4.56 10.19
N GLY A 237 -15.27 -3.65 9.56
CA GLY A 237 -14.99 -2.33 10.11
C GLY A 237 -15.69 -1.23 9.32
N ASN A 238 -16.23 -0.26 10.05
CA ASN A 238 -16.76 0.99 9.53
C ASN A 238 -16.27 2.09 10.48
N TRP A 239 -15.24 2.83 10.05
CA TRP A 239 -14.57 3.80 10.91
C TRP A 239 -14.49 5.16 10.26
N LYS A 240 -14.92 6.21 10.96
CA LYS A 240 -14.86 7.58 10.45
C LYS A 240 -13.40 8.06 10.51
N LEU A 241 -12.88 8.53 9.38
CA LEU A 241 -11.53 9.05 9.23
C LEU A 241 -11.45 10.49 9.73
N ASP A 242 -11.49 10.64 11.05
CA ASP A 242 -11.28 11.92 11.75
C ASP A 242 -9.86 11.98 12.32
N ILE A 243 -8.90 11.99 11.41
CA ILE A 243 -7.46 12.02 11.69
C ILE A 243 -6.79 13.03 10.76
N ASP A 244 -5.56 13.42 11.09
CA ASP A 244 -4.71 14.10 10.12
C ASP A 244 -4.27 13.13 9.04
N THR A 245 -4.62 13.46 7.80
CA THR A 245 -4.69 12.54 6.66
C THR A 245 -3.41 12.51 5.82
N GLN A 246 -2.57 13.55 5.81
CA GLN A 246 -1.39 13.55 4.94
C GLN A 246 -0.27 14.45 5.47
N ARG A 247 0.99 13.98 5.41
CA ARG A 247 2.17 14.82 5.76
C ARG A 247 2.98 15.19 4.54
N ALA A 248 3.10 14.27 3.60
CA ALA A 248 3.74 14.52 2.31
C ALA A 248 2.87 14.00 1.14
N PRO A 249 3.00 14.62 -0.04
CA PRO A 249 2.36 14.15 -1.27
C PRO A 249 2.65 12.67 -1.56
N GLY A 250 1.60 11.90 -1.88
CA GLY A 250 1.72 10.50 -2.31
C GLY A 250 2.01 9.46 -1.22
N GLU A 251 2.03 9.85 0.07
CA GLU A 251 2.18 8.88 1.16
C GLU A 251 0.98 7.92 1.25
N LEU A 252 1.26 6.65 1.54
CA LEU A 252 0.22 5.62 1.68
C LEU A 252 0.08 5.15 3.13
N TRP A 253 -1.16 5.01 3.55
CA TRP A 253 -1.56 4.40 4.80
C TRP A 253 -1.66 2.88 4.64
N GLN A 254 -1.59 2.14 5.75
CA GLN A 254 -1.78 0.69 5.76
C GLN A 254 -2.94 0.30 6.67
N LEU A 255 -3.97 -0.33 6.12
CA LEU A 255 -4.90 -1.13 6.91
C LEU A 255 -4.25 -2.49 7.19
N GLU A 256 -3.83 -2.69 8.43
CA GLU A 256 -3.24 -3.94 8.93
C GLU A 256 -4.32 -4.72 9.68
N VAL A 257 -4.54 -5.97 9.28
CA VAL A 257 -5.41 -6.90 9.98
C VAL A 257 -4.61 -8.12 10.39
N GLU A 258 -4.67 -8.47 11.68
CA GLU A 258 -4.10 -9.69 12.24
C GLU A 258 -5.25 -10.62 12.62
N SER A 259 -5.14 -11.90 12.26
CA SER A 259 -6.04 -12.96 12.70
C SER A 259 -5.28 -14.05 13.43
N THR A 260 -5.92 -14.59 14.46
CA THR A 260 -5.49 -15.77 15.18
C THR A 260 -6.51 -16.88 14.94
N VAL A 261 -6.02 -18.04 14.49
CA VAL A 261 -6.85 -19.22 14.21
C VAL A 261 -6.28 -20.44 14.90
N ILE A 262 -7.15 -21.38 15.25
CA ILE A 262 -6.77 -22.73 15.66
C ILE A 262 -7.05 -23.65 14.47
N ASN A 263 -6.00 -24.33 13.99
CA ASN A 263 -6.12 -25.28 12.88
C ASN A 263 -6.65 -26.66 13.34
N ASP A 264 -6.76 -27.59 12.39
CA ASP A 264 -7.20 -28.97 12.62
C ASP A 264 -6.31 -29.76 13.59
N GLN A 265 -5.04 -29.35 13.76
CA GLN A 265 -4.09 -29.93 14.71
C GLN A 265 -4.05 -29.25 16.08
N GLN A 266 -5.03 -28.38 16.39
CA GLN A 266 -5.06 -27.57 17.62
C GLN A 266 -3.82 -26.66 17.80
N VAL A 267 -3.19 -26.26 16.69
CA VAL A 267 -2.09 -25.30 16.67
C VAL A 267 -2.64 -23.91 16.41
N GLU A 268 -2.29 -22.98 17.30
CA GLU A 268 -2.60 -21.56 17.09
C GLU A 268 -1.69 -21.00 16.00
N THR A 269 -2.30 -20.47 14.95
CA THR A 269 -1.60 -19.93 13.79
C THR A 269 -2.07 -18.49 13.55
N ARG A 270 -1.13 -17.62 13.17
CA ARG A 270 -1.41 -16.21 12.89
C ARG A 270 -1.33 -15.92 11.40
N ARG A 271 -2.11 -14.92 10.97
CA ARG A 271 -2.03 -14.33 9.63
C ARG A 271 -2.15 -12.81 9.76
N ILE A 272 -1.34 -12.09 9.00
CA ILE A 272 -1.33 -10.63 8.94
C ILE A 272 -1.45 -10.22 7.48
N ALA A 273 -2.47 -9.44 7.15
CA ALA A 273 -2.68 -8.88 5.82
C ALA A 273 -2.62 -7.36 5.90
N LYS A 274 -2.04 -6.75 4.86
CA LYS A 274 -1.90 -5.30 4.74
C LYS A 274 -2.51 -4.82 3.44
N VAL A 275 -3.37 -3.82 3.53
CA VAL A 275 -3.94 -3.13 2.38
C VAL A 275 -3.42 -1.70 2.39
N ALA A 276 -2.78 -1.28 1.30
CA ALA A 276 -2.36 0.09 1.12
C ALA A 276 -3.57 0.97 0.73
N LEU A 277 -3.69 2.12 1.37
CA LEU A 277 -4.77 3.08 1.18
C LEU A 277 -4.20 4.49 0.99
N ASP A 278 -4.76 5.23 0.06
CA ASP A 278 -4.62 6.69 0.00
C ASP A 278 -5.64 7.30 0.96
N ILE A 279 -5.19 8.14 1.89
CA ILE A 279 -6.05 8.91 2.77
C ILE A 279 -5.58 10.35 2.69
N HIS A 280 -6.45 11.25 2.28
CA HIS A 280 -6.08 12.62 1.93
C HIS A 280 -7.11 13.64 2.44
N ASP A 281 -6.76 14.92 2.40
CA ASP A 281 -7.72 15.99 2.64
C ASP A 281 -8.67 16.18 1.46
N ALA A 282 -9.93 16.50 1.75
CA ALA A 282 -10.91 16.87 0.73
C ALA A 282 -10.61 18.28 0.18
N THR A 283 -9.62 18.40 -0.70
CA THR A 283 -9.14 19.70 -1.21
C THR A 283 -10.02 20.31 -2.30
N ALA A 284 -10.80 19.47 -2.99
CA ALA A 284 -11.89 19.88 -3.87
C ALA A 284 -12.95 18.80 -3.98
N THR A 285 -14.15 19.18 -4.42
CA THR A 285 -15.27 18.28 -4.69
C THR A 285 -15.96 18.65 -6.01
N VAL A 286 -16.48 17.66 -6.71
CA VAL A 286 -17.24 17.90 -7.95
C VAL A 286 -18.66 18.35 -7.60
N ALA A 287 -19.01 19.58 -7.96
CA ALA A 287 -20.34 20.16 -7.74
C ALA A 287 -21.30 19.85 -8.88
N SER A 288 -20.82 19.85 -10.13
CA SER A 288 -21.65 19.54 -11.30
C SER A 288 -20.82 18.99 -12.45
N ILE A 289 -21.47 18.21 -13.31
CA ILE A 289 -20.90 17.67 -14.55
C ILE A 289 -21.94 17.83 -15.65
N LYS A 290 -21.54 18.48 -16.75
CA LYS A 290 -22.39 18.63 -17.94
C LYS A 290 -21.53 18.71 -19.19
N THR A 291 -22.13 18.37 -20.31
CA THR A 291 -21.59 18.60 -21.64
C THR A 291 -22.33 19.78 -22.28
N ARG A 292 -21.63 20.60 -23.07
CA ARG A 292 -22.23 21.72 -23.81
C ARG A 292 -21.45 21.99 -25.08
N LYS A 293 -22.09 21.89 -26.25
CA LYS A 293 -21.49 22.21 -27.56
C LYS A 293 -20.12 21.52 -27.78
N GLY A 294 -20.03 20.22 -27.52
CA GLY A 294 -18.78 19.45 -27.64
C GLY A 294 -17.73 19.70 -26.55
N HIS A 295 -18.03 20.50 -25.53
CA HIS A 295 -17.17 20.68 -24.35
C HIS A 295 -17.68 19.88 -23.17
N MET A 296 -16.75 19.41 -22.35
CA MET A 296 -17.02 19.05 -20.98
C MET A 296 -16.98 20.31 -20.11
N VAL A 297 -17.90 20.42 -19.15
CA VAL A 297 -17.96 21.51 -18.18
C VAL A 297 -18.19 20.91 -16.80
N MET A 298 -17.24 21.15 -15.89
CA MET A 298 -17.33 20.70 -14.50
C MET A 298 -17.29 21.90 -13.55
N GLY A 299 -18.26 21.95 -12.65
CA GLY A 299 -18.21 22.84 -11.50
C GLY A 299 -17.47 22.15 -10.37
N LEU A 300 -16.46 22.81 -9.81
CA LEU A 300 -15.64 22.30 -8.72
C LEU A 300 -15.79 23.26 -7.53
N ASN A 301 -16.07 22.72 -6.35
CA ASN A 301 -15.91 23.47 -5.12
C ASN A 301 -14.49 23.19 -4.63
N VAL A 302 -13.64 24.21 -4.56
CA VAL A 302 -12.21 24.10 -4.21
C VAL A 302 -12.01 24.65 -2.80
N GLN A 303 -11.55 23.80 -1.88
CA GLN A 303 -11.36 24.10 -0.46
C GLN A 303 -9.93 24.59 -0.21
N GLN A 304 -8.97 24.02 -0.94
CA GLN A 304 -7.56 24.42 -0.92
C GLN A 304 -7.13 24.66 -2.36
N LYS A 305 -6.43 25.78 -2.61
CA LYS A 305 -5.86 26.04 -3.94
C LYS A 305 -4.86 24.96 -4.32
N GLY A 306 -4.63 24.78 -5.61
CA GLY A 306 -3.70 23.77 -6.10
C GLY A 306 -3.84 23.49 -7.59
N ARG A 307 -3.03 22.56 -8.08
CA ARG A 307 -3.14 22.05 -9.45
C ARG A 307 -4.08 20.85 -9.47
N PHE A 308 -5.21 21.00 -10.13
CA PHE A 308 -6.21 19.95 -10.26
C PHE A 308 -6.19 19.38 -11.67
N GLU A 309 -6.38 18.07 -11.75
CA GLU A 309 -6.49 17.33 -13.00
C GLU A 309 -7.88 16.70 -13.09
N VAL A 310 -8.53 16.87 -14.24
CA VAL A 310 -9.73 16.15 -14.63
C VAL A 310 -9.36 15.17 -15.73
N ARG A 311 -9.75 13.92 -15.54
CA ARG A 311 -9.75 12.88 -16.57
C ARG A 311 -11.17 12.60 -17.01
N ALA A 312 -11.40 12.45 -18.30
CA ALA A 312 -12.69 12.10 -18.88
C ALA A 312 -12.55 10.97 -19.90
N LEU A 313 -13.23 9.84 -19.63
CA LEU A 313 -13.30 8.70 -20.55
C LEU A 313 -14.50 8.87 -21.48
N VAL A 314 -14.22 9.02 -22.77
CA VAL A 314 -15.25 9.17 -23.81
C VAL A 314 -15.47 7.83 -24.50
N ALA A 315 -16.71 7.53 -24.84
CA ALA A 315 -17.11 6.31 -25.54
C ALA A 315 -18.09 6.60 -26.66
N GLY A 316 -18.17 5.66 -27.61
CA GLY A 316 -19.16 5.63 -28.67
C GLY A 316 -19.77 4.25 -28.82
N THR A 317 -20.67 4.11 -29.79
CA THR A 317 -21.44 2.89 -30.02
C THR A 317 -20.78 2.04 -31.10
N ALA A 318 -20.52 0.78 -30.80
CA ALA A 318 -20.06 -0.21 -31.76
C ALA A 318 -21.22 -0.76 -32.60
N ARG A 319 -20.91 -1.50 -33.68
CA ARG A 319 -21.92 -2.08 -34.59
C ARG A 319 -22.89 -3.04 -33.90
N ASP A 320 -22.46 -3.68 -32.82
CA ASP A 320 -23.28 -4.57 -31.98
C ASP A 320 -24.16 -3.82 -30.97
N GLY A 321 -24.13 -2.48 -30.97
CA GLY A 321 -24.86 -1.62 -30.05
C GLY A 321 -24.19 -1.42 -28.68
N SER A 322 -23.03 -2.05 -28.44
CA SER A 322 -22.30 -1.88 -27.18
C SER A 322 -21.53 -0.55 -27.14
N LEU A 323 -21.45 0.07 -25.95
CA LEU A 323 -20.60 1.24 -25.77
C LEU A 323 -19.14 0.81 -25.57
N LYS A 324 -18.24 1.35 -26.38
CA LYS A 324 -16.80 1.09 -26.33
C LYS A 324 -16.01 2.38 -26.10
N PRO A 325 -14.97 2.35 -25.25
CA PRO A 325 -14.08 3.49 -25.07
C PRO A 325 -13.50 3.98 -26.41
N ILE A 326 -13.46 5.30 -26.58
CA ILE A 326 -12.81 5.99 -27.70
C ILE A 326 -11.49 6.59 -27.22
N SER A 327 -11.57 7.47 -26.22
CA SER A 327 -10.43 8.28 -25.82
C SER A 327 -10.45 8.60 -24.34
N LEU A 328 -9.26 8.90 -23.82
CA LEU A 328 -9.07 9.47 -22.49
C LEU A 328 -8.53 10.89 -22.64
N THR A 329 -9.34 11.84 -22.16
CA THR A 329 -9.00 13.27 -22.16
C THR A 329 -8.51 13.68 -20.78
N TYR A 330 -7.45 14.46 -20.77
CA TYR A 330 -6.80 15.02 -19.60
C TYR A 330 -6.88 16.53 -19.68
N TYR A 331 -7.24 17.14 -18.56
CA TYR A 331 -7.24 18.57 -18.38
C TYR A 331 -6.60 18.88 -17.03
N ALA A 332 -5.64 19.77 -16.97
CA ALA A 332 -5.05 20.21 -15.71
C ALA A 332 -4.91 21.73 -15.66
N ASP A 333 -5.25 22.33 -14.53
CA ASP A 333 -5.16 23.77 -14.30
C ASP A 333 -4.87 24.08 -12.83
N TRP A 334 -4.30 25.24 -12.57
CA TRP A 334 -4.18 25.79 -11.22
C TRP A 334 -5.48 26.49 -10.84
N LEU A 335 -6.11 26.04 -9.76
CA LEU A 335 -7.39 26.58 -9.31
C LEU A 335 -7.28 27.24 -7.94
N GLU A 336 -7.91 28.40 -7.81
CA GLU A 336 -8.03 29.12 -6.55
C GLU A 336 -9.21 28.60 -5.71
N ARG A 337 -9.17 28.88 -4.40
CA ARG A 337 -10.24 28.49 -3.46
C ARG A 337 -11.58 29.10 -3.87
N GLY A 338 -12.65 28.34 -3.73
CA GLY A 338 -14.03 28.74 -4.01
C GLY A 338 -14.68 27.91 -5.12
N LEU A 339 -15.81 28.39 -5.63
CA LEU A 339 -16.47 27.75 -6.76
C LEU A 339 -15.72 28.07 -8.06
N GLN A 340 -15.22 27.03 -8.71
CA GLN A 340 -14.48 27.10 -9.97
C GLN A 340 -15.26 26.37 -11.05
N THR A 341 -15.11 26.81 -12.30
CA THR A 341 -15.65 26.10 -13.46
C THR A 341 -14.51 25.78 -14.40
N VAL A 342 -14.32 24.49 -14.68
CA VAL A 342 -13.38 24.02 -15.70
C VAL A 342 -14.16 23.62 -16.93
N SER A 343 -13.65 23.99 -18.10
CA SER A 343 -14.22 23.57 -19.38
C SER A 343 -13.13 23.27 -20.38
N PHE A 344 -13.27 22.14 -21.06
CA PHE A 344 -12.34 21.68 -22.07
C PHE A 344 -13.08 20.99 -23.23
N PRO A 345 -12.64 21.20 -24.48
CA PRO A 345 -13.23 20.52 -25.64
C PRO A 345 -12.98 19.02 -25.58
N ILE A 346 -13.96 18.25 -26.07
CA ILE A 346 -13.79 16.83 -26.35
C ILE A 346 -13.29 16.70 -27.80
N ASP A 347 -12.18 15.99 -28.00
CA ASP A 347 -11.57 15.85 -29.31
C ASP A 347 -12.40 14.97 -30.25
N LYS A 348 -13.20 15.61 -31.11
CA LYS A 348 -14.06 14.95 -32.09
C LYS A 348 -13.28 14.31 -33.25
N ALA A 349 -12.00 14.66 -33.46
CA ALA A 349 -11.19 14.01 -34.49
C ALA A 349 -10.98 12.53 -34.17
N LEU A 350 -10.77 12.22 -32.88
CA LEU A 350 -10.62 10.86 -32.37
C LEU A 350 -11.88 10.00 -32.56
N PHE A 351 -13.06 10.60 -32.71
CA PHE A 351 -14.30 9.85 -32.93
C PHE A 351 -14.26 9.17 -34.30
N LYS A 352 -13.84 9.90 -35.33
CA LYS A 352 -13.71 9.36 -36.68
C LYS A 352 -12.64 8.27 -36.74
N GLU A 353 -11.52 8.49 -36.08
CA GLU A 353 -10.41 7.53 -36.01
C GLU A 353 -10.80 6.23 -35.31
N SER A 354 -11.68 6.30 -34.30
CA SER A 354 -12.17 5.12 -33.58
C SER A 354 -13.09 4.20 -34.39
N GLY A 355 -13.72 4.72 -35.45
CA GLY A 355 -14.74 3.99 -36.22
C GLY A 355 -16.05 3.71 -35.48
N LEU A 356 -16.22 4.22 -34.25
CA LEU A 356 -17.46 4.12 -33.49
C LEU A 356 -18.46 5.19 -33.91
N SER A 357 -19.75 4.96 -33.67
CA SER A 357 -20.84 5.86 -34.02
C SER A 357 -21.49 6.52 -32.80
N ALA A 358 -22.28 7.55 -33.06
CA ALA A 358 -23.14 8.17 -32.05
C ALA A 358 -24.20 7.16 -31.53
N PRO A 359 -24.73 7.34 -30.30
CA PRO A 359 -24.45 8.42 -29.36
C PRO A 359 -23.04 8.33 -28.76
N TYR A 360 -22.36 9.47 -28.70
CA TYR A 360 -21.11 9.63 -27.98
C TYR A 360 -21.41 10.12 -26.56
N VAL A 361 -20.71 9.56 -25.58
CA VAL A 361 -20.90 9.91 -24.17
C VAL A 361 -19.57 10.04 -23.46
N VAL A 362 -19.49 10.95 -22.49
CA VAL A 362 -18.52 10.80 -21.40
C VAL A 362 -19.08 9.75 -20.45
N GLN A 363 -18.36 8.64 -20.28
CA GLN A 363 -18.78 7.51 -19.43
C GLN A 363 -18.33 7.66 -17.99
N SER A 364 -17.15 8.24 -17.79
CA SER A 364 -16.62 8.48 -16.45
C SER A 364 -15.72 9.70 -16.41
N VAL A 365 -15.65 10.30 -15.22
CA VAL A 365 -14.70 11.35 -14.89
C VAL A 365 -13.96 11.04 -13.61
N GLN A 366 -12.74 11.52 -13.48
CA GLN A 366 -11.97 11.50 -12.25
C GLN A 366 -11.35 12.86 -12.00
N LEU A 367 -11.40 13.31 -10.74
CA LEU A 367 -10.76 14.52 -10.24
C LEU A 367 -9.56 14.13 -9.39
N LEU A 368 -8.40 14.73 -9.66
CA LEU A 368 -7.18 14.56 -8.89
C LEU A 368 -6.64 15.92 -8.45
N ASP A 369 -5.94 15.93 -7.31
CA ASP A 369 -5.09 17.05 -6.87
C ASP A 369 -3.62 16.64 -7.06
N GLN A 370 -2.99 17.17 -8.11
CA GLN A 370 -1.60 16.86 -8.45
C GLN A 370 -0.61 17.42 -7.43
N SER A 371 -0.97 18.52 -6.75
CA SER A 371 -0.15 19.15 -5.71
C SER A 371 0.04 18.23 -4.51
N ARG A 372 -0.90 17.31 -4.27
CA ARG A 372 -0.90 16.36 -3.14
C ARG A 372 -0.85 14.89 -3.60
N MET A 373 -0.84 14.65 -4.90
CA MET A 373 -0.93 13.32 -5.52
C MET A 373 -2.14 12.50 -5.04
N ALA A 374 -3.30 13.15 -4.89
CA ALA A 374 -4.51 12.55 -4.34
C ALA A 374 -5.60 12.38 -5.40
N ALA A 375 -6.30 11.24 -5.38
CA ALA A 375 -7.48 11.01 -6.23
C ALA A 375 -8.75 11.35 -5.43
N LEU A 376 -9.37 12.49 -5.74
CA LEU A 376 -10.40 13.10 -4.90
C LEU A 376 -11.81 12.54 -5.14
N ASP A 377 -12.18 12.37 -6.40
CA ASP A 377 -13.52 11.91 -6.78
C ASP A 377 -13.46 11.15 -8.11
N ALA A 378 -14.37 10.20 -8.30
CA ALA A 378 -14.57 9.53 -9.56
C ALA A 378 -16.06 9.20 -9.76
N ARG A 379 -16.62 9.61 -10.89
CA ARG A 379 -18.05 9.46 -11.20
C ARG A 379 -18.24 8.74 -12.52
N GLU A 380 -19.23 7.86 -12.54
CA GLU A 380 -19.72 7.22 -13.76
C GLU A 380 -21.03 7.90 -14.17
N GLY A 381 -21.28 7.98 -15.47
CA GLY A 381 -22.46 8.65 -16.02
C GLY A 381 -22.61 8.41 -17.51
N LYS A 382 -23.59 9.10 -18.11
CA LYS A 382 -23.81 9.14 -19.57
C LYS A 382 -24.06 10.59 -19.98
N TRP A 383 -23.00 11.38 -20.01
CA TRP A 383 -23.09 12.78 -20.45
C TRP A 383 -22.95 12.83 -21.97
N LEU A 384 -24.07 13.06 -22.67
CA LEU A 384 -24.14 13.07 -24.14
C LEU A 384 -23.21 14.14 -24.74
N VAL A 385 -22.43 13.78 -25.73
CA VAL A 385 -21.56 14.72 -26.44
C VAL A 385 -22.26 15.14 -27.74
N ASP A 386 -22.81 16.36 -27.72
CA ASP A 386 -23.39 17.03 -28.90
C ASP A 386 -22.31 17.49 -29.88
#